data_AF-A0A9W9JK49-F1
#
_entry.id   AF-A0A9W9JK49-F1
#
_cell.length_a   1.000
_cell.length_b   1.000
_cell.length_c   1.000
_cell.angle_alpha   90.00
_cell.angle_beta   90.00
_cell.angle_gamma   90.00
#
_symmetry.space_group_name_H-M   'P 1'
#
loop_
_entity.id
_entity.type
_entity.pdbx_description
1 polymer ?
#
loop_
_entity_poly.entity_id
_entity_poly.type
_entity_poly.pdbx_seq_one_letter_code
_entity_poly.pdbx_strand_id
1 'polypeptide(L)'
;MTAYTKDPAAPNLVLAVDTVPAASLFPRFAGLSTGYVVASTNLGRRAIADLDFSTQDTVAIGELATASATVAVNYTGPVVVITGEQDAVGCFVNPIVRGHCGRGDASKPAQVRYLFPSASTFSFFVPEGVGHDINFHYGV
;
A
#
# COMPACT_ATOMS: atom_id res chain seq x y z
N MET A 1 1.79 -7.93 -1.04
CA MET A 1 1.08 -7.60 -2.29
C MET A 1 1.82 -6.42 -2.84
N THR A 2 2.62 -6.60 -3.89
CA THR A 2 3.55 -5.53 -4.30
C THR A 2 2.83 -4.30 -4.83
N ALA A 3 1.59 -4.49 -5.31
CA ALA A 3 0.66 -3.47 -5.79
C ALA A 3 1.33 -2.43 -6.69
N TYR A 4 2.29 -2.88 -7.50
CA TYR A 4 3.03 -2.05 -8.42
C TYR A 4 2.24 -1.86 -9.72
N THR A 5 2.16 -0.63 -10.22
CA THR A 5 1.61 -0.37 -11.55
C THR A 5 2.28 0.80 -12.24
N LYS A 6 2.69 0.58 -13.50
CA LYS A 6 3.08 1.66 -14.43
C LYS A 6 1.90 2.18 -15.25
N ASP A 7 0.76 1.50 -15.19
CA ASP A 7 -0.41 1.88 -15.98
C ASP A 7 -1.20 2.97 -15.24
N PRO A 8 -1.29 4.20 -15.79
CA PRO A 8 -2.16 5.20 -15.23
C PRO A 8 -3.63 4.74 -15.23
N ALA A 9 -4.08 3.96 -16.20
CA ALA A 9 -5.47 3.50 -16.34
C ALA A 9 -5.82 2.26 -15.51
N ALA A 10 -4.95 1.79 -14.61
CA ALA A 10 -5.25 0.65 -13.75
C ALA A 10 -6.52 0.97 -12.92
N PRO A 11 -7.56 0.11 -12.95
CA PRO A 11 -8.80 0.35 -12.20
C PRO A 11 -8.55 0.42 -10.68
N ASN A 12 -9.51 0.95 -9.92
CA ASN A 12 -9.48 1.11 -8.45
C ASN A 12 -9.49 -0.25 -7.73
N LEU A 13 -8.42 -1.02 -7.86
CA LEU A 13 -8.49 -2.46 -7.77
C LEU A 13 -7.94 -3.06 -6.46
N VAL A 14 -7.61 -2.23 -5.47
CA VAL A 14 -6.68 -2.73 -4.44
C VAL A 14 -7.37 -3.08 -3.11
N LEU A 15 -8.54 -2.51 -2.81
CA LEU A 15 -9.19 -2.70 -1.49
C LEU A 15 -10.60 -3.32 -1.52
N ALA A 16 -11.14 -3.64 -2.70
CA ALA A 16 -12.35 -4.46 -2.83
C ALA A 16 -11.97 -5.95 -2.91
N VAL A 17 -11.48 -6.49 -1.80
CA VAL A 17 -11.06 -7.89 -1.72
C VAL A 17 -11.91 -8.63 -0.69
N ASP A 18 -12.71 -9.59 -1.17
CA ASP A 18 -13.21 -10.68 -0.35
C ASP A 18 -11.98 -11.39 0.23
N THR A 19 -11.63 -11.11 1.48
CA THR A 19 -10.43 -11.67 2.11
C THR A 19 -10.80 -12.89 2.94
N VAL A 20 -9.93 -13.90 2.91
CA VAL A 20 -10.06 -15.11 3.72
C VAL A 20 -8.76 -15.38 4.46
N PRO A 21 -8.78 -16.06 5.62
CA PRO A 21 -7.56 -16.47 6.31
C PRO A 21 -6.64 -17.24 5.36
N ALA A 22 -5.37 -16.83 5.26
CA ALA A 22 -4.40 -17.42 4.34
C ALA A 22 -4.25 -18.94 4.54
N ALA A 23 -4.24 -19.37 5.81
CA ALA A 23 -4.15 -20.78 6.21
C ALA A 23 -5.33 -21.64 5.72
N SER A 24 -6.48 -21.02 5.43
CA SER A 24 -7.68 -21.74 4.96
C SER A 24 -7.68 -22.00 3.46
N LEU A 25 -6.91 -21.23 2.69
CA LEU A 25 -6.90 -21.30 1.23
C LEU A 25 -5.63 -21.95 0.67
N PHE A 26 -4.47 -21.74 1.30
CA PHE A 26 -3.19 -22.23 0.78
C PHE A 26 -2.40 -23.06 1.82
N PRO A 27 -2.06 -24.33 1.52
CA PRO A 27 -1.31 -25.19 2.43
C PRO A 27 0.04 -24.62 2.88
N ARG A 28 0.71 -23.83 2.02
CA ARG A 28 1.98 -23.18 2.36
C ARG A 28 1.87 -22.15 3.50
N PHE A 29 0.65 -21.71 3.82
CA PHE A 29 0.36 -20.76 4.89
C PHE A 29 -0.32 -21.42 6.10
N ALA A 30 -0.35 -22.76 6.18
CA ALA A 30 -1.04 -23.48 7.25
C ALA A 30 -0.55 -23.11 8.67
N GLY A 31 0.67 -22.62 8.81
CA GLY A 31 1.25 -22.16 10.09
C GLY A 31 0.96 -20.70 10.44
N LEU A 32 0.31 -19.92 9.57
CA LEU A 32 0.01 -18.51 9.83
C LEU A 32 -1.26 -18.35 10.68
N SER A 33 -1.26 -17.33 11.55
CA SER A 33 -2.45 -16.92 12.29
C SER A 33 -3.57 -16.48 11.34
N THR A 34 -4.83 -16.58 11.78
CA THR A 34 -6.01 -16.10 11.04
C THR A 34 -6.02 -14.60 10.79
N GLY A 35 -5.13 -13.85 11.46
CA GLY A 35 -4.89 -12.43 11.17
C GLY A 35 -4.14 -12.17 9.85
N TYR A 36 -3.57 -13.19 9.21
CA TYR A 36 -3.01 -13.09 7.86
C TYR A 36 -4.06 -13.51 6.84
N VAL A 37 -4.37 -12.62 5.90
CA VAL A 37 -5.42 -12.83 4.93
C VAL A 37 -4.89 -12.75 3.50
N VAL A 38 -5.61 -13.39 2.59
CA VAL A 38 -5.37 -13.37 1.14
C VAL A 38 -6.63 -12.95 0.41
N ALA A 39 -6.47 -12.35 -0.76
CA ALA A 39 -7.61 -12.09 -1.64
C ALA A 39 -8.17 -13.42 -2.16
N SER A 40 -9.48 -13.63 -2.05
CA SER A 40 -10.15 -14.83 -2.57
C SER A 40 -10.53 -14.71 -4.05
N THR A 41 -10.37 -13.54 -4.68
CA THR A 41 -10.69 -13.30 -6.10
C THR A 41 -9.57 -12.57 -6.84
N ASN A 42 -9.49 -12.82 -8.16
CA ASN A 42 -8.50 -12.23 -9.07
C ASN A 42 -8.87 -10.83 -9.55
N LEU A 43 -10.00 -10.29 -9.07
CA LEU A 43 -10.48 -8.97 -9.49
C LEU A 43 -9.52 -7.86 -9.09
N GLY A 44 -8.54 -8.11 -8.21
CA GLY A 44 -7.61 -7.14 -7.60
C GLY A 44 -6.28 -6.83 -8.31
N ARG A 45 -5.90 -7.60 -9.34
CA ARG A 45 -4.47 -7.79 -9.69
C ARG A 45 -4.22 -7.74 -11.19
N ARG A 46 -4.05 -6.56 -11.81
CA ARG A 46 -3.53 -6.39 -13.20
C ARG A 46 -2.65 -5.13 -13.21
N ALA A 47 -1.32 -5.20 -13.21
CA ALA A 47 -0.44 -5.47 -14.36
C ALA A 47 0.86 -6.24 -14.00
N ILE A 48 1.00 -6.71 -12.75
CA ILE A 48 1.96 -7.75 -12.30
C ILE A 48 1.14 -8.95 -11.77
N ALA A 49 0.04 -9.25 -12.45
CA ALA A 49 -0.99 -10.20 -12.01
C ALA A 49 -0.43 -11.59 -11.75
N ASP A 50 0.34 -12.13 -12.71
CA ASP A 50 0.74 -13.53 -12.70
C ASP A 50 1.87 -13.80 -11.70
N LEU A 51 2.75 -12.82 -11.47
CA LEU A 51 3.80 -12.93 -10.46
C LEU A 51 3.21 -12.75 -9.06
N ASP A 52 2.40 -11.70 -8.83
CA ASP A 52 1.73 -11.46 -7.55
C ASP A 52 0.70 -12.58 -7.22
N PHE A 53 0.10 -13.21 -8.24
CA PHE A 53 -0.76 -14.39 -8.09
C PHE A 53 0.00 -15.72 -8.00
N SER A 54 1.24 -15.82 -8.49
CA SER A 54 2.05 -17.04 -8.24
C SER A 54 2.68 -16.99 -6.84
N THR A 55 3.03 -15.80 -6.35
CA THR A 55 3.55 -15.61 -4.99
C THR A 55 2.44 -15.52 -3.93
N GLN A 56 1.20 -15.16 -4.30
CA GLN A 56 0.01 -14.94 -3.43
C GLN A 56 0.38 -14.54 -2.02
N ASP A 57 1.05 -13.40 -1.90
CA ASP A 57 1.49 -12.88 -0.61
C ASP A 57 0.28 -12.53 0.26
N THR A 58 0.48 -12.69 1.57
CA THR A 58 -0.52 -12.39 2.59
C THR A 58 -0.42 -10.94 3.02
N VAL A 59 -1.54 -10.36 3.45
CA VAL A 59 -1.57 -9.08 4.17
C VAL A 59 -2.01 -9.33 5.62
N ALA A 60 -1.43 -8.60 6.57
CA ALA A 60 -1.92 -8.64 7.95
C ALA A 60 -3.20 -7.81 8.05
N ILE A 61 -4.25 -8.32 8.68
CA ILE A 61 -5.52 -7.61 8.82
C ILE A 61 -5.37 -6.25 9.53
N GLY A 62 -4.34 -6.10 10.37
CA GLY A 62 -3.99 -4.82 11.00
C GLY A 62 -3.64 -3.73 9.98
N GLU A 63 -3.02 -4.08 8.86
CA GLU A 63 -2.70 -3.15 7.77
C GLU A 63 -3.97 -2.59 7.12
N LEU A 64 -4.95 -3.47 6.86
CA LEU A 64 -6.27 -3.07 6.36
C LEU A 64 -7.03 -2.22 7.38
N ALA A 65 -6.95 -2.56 8.67
CA ALA A 65 -7.58 -1.80 9.74
C ALA A 65 -6.99 -0.38 9.90
N THR A 66 -5.71 -0.19 9.57
CA THR A 66 -5.05 1.13 9.61
C THR A 66 -5.32 2.00 8.38
N ALA A 67 -6.04 1.51 7.38
CA ALA A 67 -6.37 2.29 6.18
C ALA A 67 -7.17 3.57 6.48
N SER A 68 -7.90 3.61 7.61
CA SER A 68 -8.48 4.84 8.15
C SER A 68 -7.52 5.48 9.16
N ALA A 69 -6.85 6.56 8.78
CA ALA A 69 -6.00 7.31 9.69
C ALA A 69 -6.81 8.30 10.54
N THR A 70 -6.49 8.39 11.83
CA THR A 70 -6.95 9.46 12.72
C THR A 70 -5.83 10.49 12.88
N VAL A 71 -6.18 11.77 13.00
CA VAL A 71 -5.19 12.85 13.20
C VAL A 71 -4.52 12.68 14.57
N ALA A 72 -3.19 12.56 14.58
CA ALA A 72 -2.35 12.45 15.76
C ALA A 72 -1.98 13.84 16.31
N VAL A 73 -2.97 14.56 16.84
CA VAL A 73 -2.82 15.95 17.30
C VAL A 73 -1.76 16.17 18.39
N ASN A 74 -1.44 15.14 19.19
CA ASN A 74 -0.50 15.25 20.31
C ASN A 74 0.87 14.63 20.01
N TYR A 75 1.11 14.13 18.80
CA TYR A 75 2.40 13.56 18.44
C TYR A 75 3.40 14.69 18.17
N THR A 76 4.46 14.77 18.97
CA THR A 76 5.48 15.83 18.89
C THR A 76 6.84 15.36 18.38
N GLY A 77 6.98 14.06 18.08
CA GLY A 77 8.22 13.51 17.53
C GLY A 77 8.45 13.88 16.06
N PRO A 78 9.60 13.52 15.50
CA PRO A 78 9.82 13.60 14.06
C PRO A 78 8.94 12.58 13.31
N VAL A 79 8.51 12.93 12.11
CA VAL A 79 7.78 12.04 11.19
C VAL A 79 8.52 11.95 9.87
N VAL A 80 8.72 10.73 9.38
CA VAL A 80 9.14 10.46 8.01
C VAL A 80 8.12 9.56 7.34
N VAL A 81 7.69 9.93 6.14
CA VAL A 81 6.76 9.15 5.31
C VAL A 81 7.50 8.58 4.13
N ILE A 82 7.44 7.27 3.93
CA ILE A 82 8.11 6.59 2.82
C ILE A 82 7.06 5.77 2.07
N THR A 83 6.95 5.98 0.76
CA THR A 83 6.05 5.21 -0.11
C THR A 83 6.62 5.10 -1.51
N GLY A 84 6.45 3.97 -2.19
CA GLY A 84 6.88 3.83 -3.59
C GLY A 84 6.11 4.76 -4.52
N GLU A 85 6.77 5.29 -5.56
CA GLU A 85 6.16 6.18 -6.55
C GLU A 85 4.92 5.56 -7.23
N GLN A 86 4.93 4.24 -7.44
CA GLN A 86 3.87 3.44 -8.07
C GLN A 86 3.07 2.60 -7.06
N ASP A 87 3.01 3.01 -5.79
CA ASP A 87 2.19 2.32 -4.79
C ASP A 87 0.69 2.42 -5.14
N ALA A 88 0.10 1.33 -5.65
CA ALA A 88 -1.32 1.28 -5.97
C ALA A 88 -2.26 1.24 -4.76
N VAL A 89 -1.78 0.86 -3.58
CA VAL A 89 -2.58 0.86 -2.35
C VAL A 89 -2.67 2.28 -1.80
N GLY A 90 -1.51 2.93 -1.62
CA GLY A 90 -1.40 4.25 -0.98
C GLY A 90 -1.76 5.42 -1.89
N CYS A 91 -1.52 5.28 -3.20
CA CYS A 91 -1.60 6.41 -4.13
C CYS A 91 -2.78 6.37 -5.11
N PHE A 92 -3.51 5.25 -5.23
CA PHE A 92 -4.72 5.15 -6.07
C PHE A 92 -6.03 5.22 -5.27
N VAL A 93 -6.32 6.40 -4.72
CA VAL A 93 -7.60 6.62 -4.03
C VAL A 93 -8.58 7.46 -4.87
N ASN A 94 -8.22 7.86 -6.10
CA ASN A 94 -9.07 8.67 -6.97
C ASN A 94 -8.96 8.23 -8.46
N PRO A 95 -10.08 7.97 -9.17
CA PRO A 95 -10.09 7.53 -10.58
C PRO A 95 -9.50 8.52 -11.60
N ILE A 96 -9.22 9.76 -11.19
CA ILE A 96 -8.71 10.84 -12.05
C ILE A 96 -7.18 11.00 -11.93
N VAL A 97 -6.59 10.72 -10.76
CA VAL A 97 -5.14 10.85 -10.53
C VAL A 97 -4.53 9.46 -10.56
N ARG A 98 -3.78 9.22 -11.62
CA ARG A 98 -3.49 7.89 -12.13
C ARG A 98 -1.99 7.60 -12.04
N GLY A 99 -1.59 6.52 -11.35
CA GLY A 99 -0.25 5.91 -11.49
C GLY A 99 0.89 6.42 -10.63
N HIS A 100 0.73 7.51 -9.88
CA HIS A 100 1.86 8.16 -9.23
C HIS A 100 1.45 8.86 -7.93
N CYS A 101 2.27 8.72 -6.88
CA CYS A 101 2.06 9.41 -5.59
C CYS A 101 2.14 10.96 -5.64
N GLY A 102 2.30 11.55 -6.83
CA GLY A 102 2.64 12.95 -7.03
C GLY A 102 4.10 13.27 -6.69
N ARG A 103 4.51 14.52 -6.94
CA ARG A 103 5.84 15.05 -6.60
C ARG A 103 5.71 16.38 -5.85
N GLY A 104 6.72 16.69 -5.03
CA GLY A 104 6.77 17.93 -4.25
C GLY A 104 5.68 18.02 -3.16
N ASP A 105 5.42 19.23 -2.68
CA ASP A 105 4.55 19.46 -1.53
C ASP A 105 3.07 19.14 -1.79
N ALA A 106 2.66 19.06 -3.05
CA ALA A 106 1.31 18.65 -3.44
C ALA A 106 1.13 17.11 -3.53
N SER A 107 2.21 16.34 -3.37
CA SER A 107 2.17 14.88 -3.39
C SER A 107 1.38 14.30 -2.21
N LYS A 108 0.76 13.14 -2.39
CA LYS A 108 0.02 12.46 -1.31
C LYS A 108 0.87 12.25 -0.05
N PRO A 109 2.14 11.81 -0.15
CA PRO A 109 3.03 11.66 1.01
C PRO A 109 3.27 12.99 1.73
N ALA A 110 3.42 14.09 0.99
CA ALA A 110 3.55 15.41 1.58
C ALA A 110 2.28 15.84 2.33
N GLN A 111 1.08 15.48 1.84
CA GLN A 111 -0.18 15.81 2.50
C GLN A 111 -0.41 15.04 3.82
N VAL A 112 0.32 13.94 4.07
CA VAL A 112 0.27 13.21 5.36
C VAL A 112 0.64 14.10 6.54
N ARG A 113 1.37 15.21 6.31
CA ARG A 113 1.68 16.21 7.35
C ARG A 113 0.46 16.71 8.11
N TYR A 114 -0.73 16.76 7.47
CA TYR A 114 -1.96 17.21 8.15
C TYR A 114 -2.46 16.23 9.20
N LEU A 115 -2.02 14.97 9.16
CA LEU A 115 -2.30 13.99 10.20
C LEU A 115 -1.41 14.17 11.43
N PHE A 116 -0.32 14.96 11.33
CA PHE A 116 0.67 15.16 12.39
C PHE A 116 0.96 16.65 12.61
N PRO A 117 -0.04 17.46 12.99
CA PRO A 117 0.09 18.92 13.04
C PRO A 117 1.11 19.43 14.07
N SER A 118 1.49 18.61 15.05
CA SER A 118 2.43 18.97 16.12
C SER A 118 3.80 18.29 16.01
N ALA A 119 4.08 17.58 14.91
CA ALA A 119 5.38 16.94 14.70
C ALA A 119 6.52 17.97 14.69
N SER A 120 7.63 17.66 15.35
CA SER A 120 8.79 18.57 15.41
C SER A 120 9.44 18.80 14.04
N THR A 121 9.42 17.77 13.20
CA THR A 121 9.85 17.79 11.81
C THR A 121 8.99 16.81 11.02
N PHE A 122 8.78 17.14 9.75
CA PHE A 122 8.09 16.27 8.81
C PHE A 122 8.91 16.18 7.52
N SER A 123 9.21 14.97 7.09
CA SER A 123 9.84 14.69 5.79
C SER A 123 9.13 13.54 5.09
N PHE A 124 9.34 13.46 3.78
CA PHE A 124 8.85 12.34 2.99
C PHE A 124 9.87 11.94 1.94
N PHE A 125 9.87 10.66 1.58
CA PHE A 125 10.72 10.09 0.54
C PHE A 125 9.88 9.17 -0.36
N VAL A 126 10.00 9.36 -1.67
CA VAL A 126 9.26 8.62 -2.68
C VAL A 126 10.25 8.03 -3.68
N PRO A 127 10.73 6.79 -3.48
CA PRO A 127 11.61 6.16 -4.45
C PRO A 127 10.88 5.89 -5.78
N GLU A 128 11.55 6.24 -6.88
CA GLU A 128 11.05 6.02 -8.24
C GLU A 128 11.08 4.52 -8.60
N GLY A 129 10.11 4.07 -9.39
CA GLY A 129 10.06 2.67 -9.83
C GLY A 129 9.69 1.64 -8.75
N VAL A 130 9.20 2.10 -7.59
CA VAL A 130 8.87 1.29 -6.41
C VAL A 130 7.36 1.25 -6.18
N GLY A 131 6.82 0.08 -5.80
CA GLY A 131 5.43 -0.16 -5.46
C GLY A 131 5.16 -0.10 -3.95
N HIS A 132 4.12 -0.79 -3.51
CA HIS A 132 3.69 -0.81 -2.11
C HIS A 132 4.67 -1.55 -1.19
N ASP A 133 5.14 -2.71 -1.64
CA ASP A 133 6.08 -3.54 -0.89
C ASP A 133 7.53 -3.06 -1.10
N ILE A 134 7.85 -1.85 -0.63
CA ILE A 134 9.11 -1.12 -0.91
C ILE A 134 10.37 -1.98 -0.69
N ASN A 135 10.36 -2.84 0.33
CA ASN A 135 11.49 -3.71 0.67
C ASN A 135 11.75 -4.85 -0.35
N PHE A 136 10.80 -5.13 -1.25
CA PHE A 136 10.92 -6.14 -2.30
C PHE A 136 11.38 -5.57 -3.64
N HIS A 137 11.56 -4.25 -3.73
CA HIS A 137 12.14 -3.62 -4.90
C HIS A 137 13.67 -3.59 -4.77
N TYR A 138 14.36 -3.97 -5.84
CA TYR A 138 15.79 -3.70 -5.95
C TYR A 138 15.95 -2.18 -6.06
N GLY A 139 16.61 -1.58 -5.07
CA GLY A 139 16.86 -0.15 -5.05
C GLY A 139 17.65 0.31 -6.29
N VAL A 140 17.33 1.51 -6.75
CA VAL A 140 18.22 2.31 -7.60
C VAL A 140 18.95 3.34 -6.74
#